data_AF-A0A2U1MMD4-F1
#
_entry.id   AF-A0A2U1MMD4-F1
#
_cell.length_a   1.000
_cell.length_b   1.000
_cell.length_c   1.000
_cell.angle_alpha   90.00
_cell.angle_beta   90.00
_cell.angle_gamma   90.00
#
_symmetry.space_group_name_H-M   'P 1'
#
loop_
_entity.id
_entity.type
_entity.pdbx_description
1 polymer ?
#
loop_
_entity_poly.entity_id
_entity_poly.type
_entity_poly.pdbx_seq_one_letter_code
_entity_poly.pdbx_strand_id
1 'polypeptide(L)'
;MDVDDLIRMARTQQLAVIHVVCLVVAYLALSESRKRKRVNLPSQELRLHRQAVREEMMQDLAANNNSRKIIRMSVDAFKLLCQKLQNECGLRQTQRMSVEEQVARFLHIVGNDFRTRFVSWLYRRSPSATSRHFHRVLNAIISLEEQYIKQPTDRDQELEDEVTHDTLDASQDEELNGSRDEDERGEQIRNSIADAMWNEYILHPNNEINMSI
;
A
#
# COMPACT_ATOMS: atom_id res chain seq x y z
N MET A 1 36.30 67.05 -16.35
CA MET A 1 35.71 65.72 -16.18
C MET A 1 34.21 65.91 -16.33
N ASP A 2 33.64 65.31 -17.37
CA ASP A 2 32.33 65.71 -17.92
C ASP A 2 31.16 65.12 -17.12
N VAL A 3 30.07 65.87 -16.98
CA VAL A 3 28.89 65.47 -16.19
C VAL A 3 28.23 64.23 -16.80
N ASP A 4 28.31 64.09 -18.12
CA ASP A 4 27.81 62.93 -18.86
C ASP A 4 28.57 61.63 -18.56
N ASP A 5 29.88 61.71 -18.30
CA ASP A 5 30.68 60.53 -17.92
C ASP A 5 30.32 60.03 -16.52
N LEU A 6 30.03 60.95 -15.59
CA LEU A 6 29.56 60.60 -14.24
C LEU A 6 28.19 59.93 -14.27
N ILE A 7 27.27 60.42 -15.13
CA ILE A 7 25.95 59.83 -15.33
C ILE A 7 26.05 58.44 -15.98
N ARG A 8 26.95 58.25 -16.94
CA ARG A 8 27.20 56.94 -17.58
C ARG A 8 27.79 55.93 -16.59
N MET A 9 28.77 56.34 -15.78
CA MET A 9 29.37 55.50 -14.74
C MET A 9 28.36 55.13 -13.63
N ALA A 10 27.49 56.06 -13.24
CA ALA A 10 26.42 55.77 -12.27
C ALA A 10 25.42 54.75 -12.84
N ARG A 11 25.03 54.84 -14.12
CA ARG A 11 24.12 53.89 -14.76
C ARG A 11 24.72 52.49 -14.89
N THR A 12 26.01 52.36 -15.21
CA THR A 12 26.68 51.04 -15.29
C THR A 12 26.82 50.39 -13.92
N GLN A 13 27.09 51.18 -12.88
CA GLN A 13 27.06 50.70 -11.48
C GLN A 13 25.67 50.21 -11.07
N GLN A 14 24.61 50.96 -11.38
CA GLN A 14 23.23 50.56 -11.09
C GLN A 14 22.85 49.25 -11.79
N LEU A 15 23.20 49.10 -13.08
CA LEU A 15 22.94 47.86 -13.82
C LEU A 15 23.71 46.66 -13.23
N ALA A 16 24.96 46.86 -12.82
CA ALA A 16 25.75 45.81 -12.16
C ALA A 16 25.11 45.40 -10.83
N VAL A 17 24.64 46.35 -10.02
CA VAL A 17 23.95 46.08 -8.76
C VAL A 17 22.66 45.29 -9.01
N ILE A 18 21.83 45.71 -9.97
CA ILE A 18 20.60 45.00 -10.33
C ILE A 18 20.92 43.58 -10.79
N HIS A 19 21.93 43.40 -11.63
CA HIS A 19 22.33 42.09 -12.13
C HIS A 19 22.80 41.17 -10.98
N VAL A 20 23.58 41.68 -10.03
CA VAL A 20 24.00 40.93 -8.83
C VAL A 20 22.78 40.58 -7.97
N VAL A 21 21.86 41.51 -7.73
CA VAL A 21 20.62 41.26 -6.98
C VAL A 21 19.77 40.19 -7.67
N CYS A 22 19.61 40.27 -9.00
CA CYS A 22 18.89 39.26 -9.78
C CYS A 22 19.56 37.88 -9.68
N LEU A 23 20.89 37.81 -9.76
CA LEU A 23 21.62 36.54 -9.60
C LEU A 23 21.46 35.97 -8.19
N VAL A 24 21.50 36.80 -7.15
CA VAL A 24 21.29 36.37 -5.75
C VAL A 24 19.87 35.86 -5.56
N VAL A 25 18.85 36.59 -6.04
CA VAL A 25 17.45 36.15 -5.96
C VAL A 25 17.23 34.86 -6.73
N ALA A 26 17.78 34.75 -7.95
CA ALA A 26 17.70 33.53 -8.75
C ALA A 26 18.40 32.35 -8.05
N TYR A 27 19.58 32.58 -7.47
CA TYR A 27 20.29 31.59 -6.70
C TYR A 27 19.50 31.13 -5.48
N LEU A 28 18.91 32.05 -4.71
CA LEU A 28 18.08 31.74 -3.54
C LEU A 28 16.84 30.93 -3.96
N ALA A 29 16.12 31.36 -5.01
CA ALA A 29 14.95 30.65 -5.53
C ALA A 29 15.29 29.23 -6.01
N LEU A 30 16.43 29.06 -6.70
CA LEU A 30 16.93 27.76 -7.12
C LEU A 30 17.41 26.92 -5.93
N SER A 31 18.02 27.53 -4.92
CA SER A 31 18.49 26.85 -3.70
C SER A 31 17.30 26.30 -2.91
N GLU A 32 16.23 27.08 -2.75
CA GLU A 32 15.01 26.66 -2.06
C GLU A 32 14.29 25.55 -2.84
N SER A 33 14.22 25.68 -4.17
CA SER A 33 13.68 24.62 -5.02
C SER A 33 14.51 23.33 -4.94
N ARG A 34 15.83 23.42 -4.83
CA ARG A 34 16.73 22.27 -4.63
C ARG A 34 16.59 21.68 -3.23
N LYS A 35 16.49 22.50 -2.17
CA LYS A 35 16.24 22.06 -0.77
C LYS A 35 14.90 21.33 -0.67
N ARG A 36 13.82 21.92 -1.22
CA ARG A 36 12.50 21.27 -1.32
C ARG A 36 12.59 19.93 -2.06
N LYS A 37 13.34 19.83 -3.17
CA LYS A 37 13.55 18.55 -3.87
C LYS A 37 14.37 17.55 -3.05
N ARG A 38 15.34 17.98 -2.23
CA ARG A 38 16.12 17.11 -1.34
C ARG A 38 15.29 16.56 -0.18
N VAL A 39 14.46 17.38 0.45
CA VAL A 39 13.54 16.95 1.53
C VAL A 39 12.50 15.94 1.01
N ASN A 40 12.07 16.09 -0.25
CA ASN A 40 11.15 15.16 -0.90
C ASN A 40 11.83 13.93 -1.52
N LEU A 41 13.16 13.86 -1.49
CA LEU A 41 13.89 12.71 -2.02
C LEU A 41 13.89 11.61 -0.95
N PRO A 42 13.41 10.39 -1.26
CA PRO A 42 13.48 9.28 -0.31
C PRO A 42 14.91 9.10 0.19
N SER A 43 15.09 8.95 1.50
CA SER A 43 16.38 8.61 2.09
C SER A 43 16.95 7.36 1.41
N GLN A 44 18.28 7.28 1.33
CA GLN A 44 18.95 6.11 0.75
C GLN A 44 18.50 4.82 1.45
N GLU A 45 18.35 4.86 2.77
CA GLU A 45 17.83 3.74 3.56
C GLU A 45 16.42 3.32 3.16
N LEU A 46 15.50 4.27 3.00
CA LEU A 46 14.13 3.97 2.55
C LEU A 46 14.11 3.35 1.15
N ARG A 47 15.03 3.74 0.26
CA ARG A 47 15.17 3.12 -1.07
C ARG A 47 15.68 1.68 -0.98
N LEU A 48 16.70 1.43 -0.17
CA LEU A 48 17.26 0.10 0.04
C LEU A 48 16.21 -0.83 0.66
N HIS A 49 15.47 -0.33 1.65
CA HIS A 49 14.45 -1.13 2.31
C HIS A 49 13.26 -1.45 1.39
N ARG A 50 12.83 -0.50 0.55
CA ARG A 50 11.82 -0.77 -0.49
C ARG A 50 12.30 -1.83 -1.49
N GLN A 51 13.58 -1.80 -1.84
CA GLN A 51 14.17 -2.78 -2.73
C GLN A 51 14.23 -4.16 -2.07
N ALA A 52 14.62 -4.23 -0.80
CA ALA A 52 14.66 -5.48 -0.04
C ALA A 52 13.28 -6.14 0.06
N VAL A 53 12.25 -5.40 0.48
CA VAL A 53 10.85 -5.91 0.55
C VAL A 53 10.36 -6.40 -0.81
N ARG A 54 10.75 -5.71 -1.89
CA ARG A 54 10.42 -6.13 -3.26
C ARG A 54 11.12 -7.45 -3.61
N GLU A 55 12.41 -7.55 -3.33
CA GLU A 55 13.21 -8.73 -3.65
C GLU A 55 12.74 -9.95 -2.85
N GLU A 56 12.49 -9.80 -1.56
CA GLU A 56 11.93 -10.83 -0.69
C GLU A 56 10.61 -11.37 -1.24
N MET A 57 9.65 -10.47 -1.52
CA MET A 57 8.35 -10.87 -2.08
C MET A 57 8.50 -11.61 -3.41
N MET A 58 9.35 -11.13 -4.32
CA MET A 58 9.52 -11.78 -5.63
C MET A 58 10.25 -13.13 -5.51
N GLN A 59 11.18 -13.25 -4.56
CA GLN A 59 11.85 -14.52 -4.25
C GLN A 59 10.86 -15.54 -3.67
N ASP A 60 10.02 -15.12 -2.73
CA ASP A 60 8.98 -15.96 -2.14
C ASP A 60 7.95 -16.45 -3.16
N LEU A 61 7.62 -15.60 -4.14
CA LEU A 61 6.74 -15.98 -5.25
C LEU A 61 7.41 -16.95 -6.23
N ALA A 62 8.72 -16.84 -6.42
CA ALA A 62 9.48 -17.76 -7.26
C ALA A 62 9.68 -19.13 -6.59
N ALA A 63 9.74 -19.15 -5.26
CA ALA A 63 9.76 -20.39 -4.48
C ALA A 63 8.37 -21.04 -4.47
N ASN A 64 8.24 -22.26 -5.02
CA ASN A 64 6.97 -22.95 -5.23
C ASN A 64 6.09 -23.14 -3.97
N ASN A 65 6.63 -22.96 -2.76
CA ASN A 65 5.95 -23.29 -1.51
C ASN A 65 5.19 -22.12 -0.84
N ASN A 66 5.44 -20.87 -1.23
CA ASN A 66 4.86 -19.70 -0.55
C ASN A 66 3.85 -18.91 -1.39
N SER A 67 3.85 -19.08 -2.72
CA SER A 67 2.92 -18.36 -3.63
C SER A 67 1.45 -18.46 -3.20
N ARG A 68 0.94 -19.66 -2.89
CA ARG A 68 -0.44 -19.84 -2.42
C ARG A 68 -0.73 -19.14 -1.09
N LYS A 69 0.26 -19.07 -0.19
CA LYS A 69 0.10 -18.39 1.10
C LYS A 69 0.05 -16.87 0.92
N ILE A 70 0.88 -16.34 0.02
CA ILE A 70 1.04 -14.90 -0.17
C ILE A 70 -0.04 -14.34 -1.09
N ILE A 71 -0.25 -14.93 -2.27
CA ILE A 71 -1.14 -14.37 -3.31
C ILE A 71 -2.37 -15.22 -3.59
N ARG A 72 -2.63 -16.29 -2.80
CA ARG A 72 -3.75 -17.22 -2.98
C ARG A 72 -3.84 -17.85 -4.38
N MET A 73 -2.71 -17.91 -5.09
CA MET A 73 -2.62 -18.42 -6.46
C MET A 73 -1.29 -19.16 -6.69
N SER A 74 -1.27 -20.13 -7.60
CA SER A 74 -0.03 -20.82 -8.00
C SER A 74 0.89 -19.90 -8.81
N VAL A 75 2.18 -20.21 -8.83
CA VAL A 75 3.18 -19.45 -9.59
C VAL A 75 2.86 -19.42 -11.08
N ASP A 76 2.38 -20.53 -11.65
CA ASP A 76 2.06 -20.62 -13.07
C ASP A 76 0.84 -19.79 -13.44
N ALA A 77 -0.22 -19.85 -12.62
CA ALA A 77 -1.41 -19.02 -12.81
C ALA A 77 -1.07 -17.53 -12.65
N PHE A 78 -0.18 -17.19 -11.72
CA PHE A 78 0.33 -15.83 -11.56
C PHE A 78 1.04 -15.30 -12.80
N LYS A 79 1.96 -16.10 -13.37
CA LYS A 79 2.68 -15.74 -14.60
C LYS A 79 1.72 -15.55 -15.77
N LEU A 80 0.77 -16.46 -15.93
CA LEU A 80 -0.26 -16.38 -16.96
C LEU A 80 -1.10 -15.10 -16.81
N LEU A 81 -1.54 -14.78 -15.58
CA LEU A 81 -2.28 -13.56 -15.30
C LEU A 81 -1.47 -12.30 -15.66
N CYS A 82 -0.19 -12.24 -15.28
CA CYS A 82 0.67 -11.10 -15.62
C CYS A 82 0.79 -10.91 -17.13
N GLN A 83 0.99 -12.01 -17.88
CA GLN A 83 1.07 -11.98 -19.34
C GLN A 83 -0.24 -11.49 -19.97
N LYS A 84 -1.39 -11.98 -19.48
CA LYS A 84 -2.72 -11.56 -19.94
C LYS A 84 -2.97 -10.08 -19.70
N LEU A 85 -2.74 -9.61 -18.48
CA LEU A 85 -2.94 -8.20 -18.13
C LEU A 85 -2.02 -7.27 -18.95
N GLN A 86 -0.81 -7.71 -19.28
CA GLN A 86 0.12 -6.93 -20.09
C GLN A 86 -0.29 -6.87 -21.57
N ASN A 87 -0.68 -8.00 -22.14
CA ASN A 87 -0.93 -8.13 -23.58
C ASN A 87 -2.34 -7.68 -23.98
N GLU A 88 -3.34 -7.99 -23.16
CA GLU A 88 -4.76 -7.82 -23.50
C GLU A 88 -5.38 -6.61 -22.78
N CYS A 89 -4.91 -6.29 -21.57
CA CYS A 89 -5.50 -5.23 -20.73
C CYS A 89 -4.66 -3.94 -20.68
N GLY A 90 -3.52 -3.90 -21.39
CA GLY A 90 -2.66 -2.72 -21.46
C GLY A 90 -1.94 -2.36 -20.15
N LEU A 91 -1.82 -3.29 -19.20
CA LEU A 91 -1.09 -3.07 -17.95
C LEU A 91 0.41 -2.96 -18.24
N ARG A 92 0.95 -1.74 -18.14
CA ARG A 92 2.36 -1.44 -18.41
C ARG A 92 3.17 -1.30 -17.14
N GLN A 93 4.45 -1.69 -17.22
CA GLN A 93 5.44 -1.36 -16.20
C GLN A 93 5.54 0.16 -16.02
N THR A 94 5.87 0.57 -14.80
CA THR A 94 6.16 1.97 -14.46
C THR A 94 7.67 2.13 -14.25
N GLN A 95 8.15 3.37 -14.12
CA GLN A 95 9.55 3.65 -13.81
C GLN A 95 10.04 2.94 -12.52
N ARG A 96 9.13 2.60 -11.61
CA ARG A 96 9.47 2.11 -10.25
C ARG A 96 8.82 0.77 -9.90
N MET A 97 8.19 0.08 -10.86
CA MET A 97 7.43 -1.14 -10.60
C MET A 97 7.21 -1.92 -11.90
N SER A 98 7.55 -3.22 -11.91
CA SER A 98 7.24 -4.11 -13.04
C SER A 98 5.74 -4.46 -13.09
N VAL A 99 5.30 -5.19 -14.11
CA VAL A 99 3.91 -5.68 -14.17
C VAL A 99 3.68 -6.72 -13.08
N GLU A 100 4.60 -7.67 -12.94
CA GLU A 100 4.57 -8.74 -11.94
C GLU A 100 4.50 -8.16 -10.54
N GLU A 101 5.32 -7.16 -10.23
CA GLU A 101 5.29 -6.52 -8.92
C GLU A 101 3.95 -5.80 -8.65
N GLN A 102 3.36 -5.16 -9.65
CA GLN A 102 2.04 -4.54 -9.52
C GLN A 102 0.97 -5.59 -9.20
N VAL A 103 0.93 -6.68 -9.97
CA VAL A 103 -0.05 -7.76 -9.83
C VAL A 103 0.16 -8.52 -8.52
N ALA A 104 1.40 -8.81 -8.16
CA ALA A 104 1.77 -9.48 -6.91
C ALA A 104 1.26 -8.70 -5.68
N ARG A 105 1.50 -7.38 -5.65
CA ARG A 105 1.02 -6.52 -4.56
C ARG A 105 -0.50 -6.49 -4.51
N PHE A 106 -1.18 -6.36 -5.66
CA PHE A 106 -2.63 -6.41 -5.71
C PHE A 106 -3.17 -7.71 -5.10
N LEU A 107 -2.66 -8.87 -5.55
CA LEU A 107 -3.08 -10.18 -5.07
C LEU A 107 -2.77 -10.41 -3.59
N HIS A 108 -1.64 -9.91 -3.10
CA HIS A 108 -1.30 -9.99 -1.68
C HIS A 108 -2.30 -9.21 -0.82
N ILE A 109 -2.81 -8.08 -1.33
CA ILE A 109 -3.83 -7.26 -0.66
C ILE A 109 -5.18 -7.98 -0.65
N VAL A 110 -5.69 -8.37 -1.82
CA VAL A 110 -7.04 -8.96 -1.94
C VAL A 110 -7.12 -10.38 -1.41
N GLY A 111 -6.02 -11.15 -1.51
CA GLY A 111 -5.96 -12.54 -1.05
C GLY A 111 -5.88 -12.69 0.47
N ASN A 112 -5.56 -11.62 1.20
CA ASN A 112 -5.37 -11.64 2.66
C ASN A 112 -6.17 -10.55 3.40
N ASP A 113 -7.11 -9.88 2.71
CA ASP A 113 -7.95 -8.81 3.26
C ASP A 113 -7.17 -7.69 3.98
N PHE A 114 -6.07 -7.26 3.37
CA PHE A 114 -5.24 -6.21 3.98
C PHE A 114 -5.80 -4.81 3.75
N ARG A 115 -6.04 -4.07 4.83
CA ARG A 115 -6.41 -2.65 4.78
C ARG A 115 -5.29 -1.82 4.14
N THR A 116 -5.65 -0.81 3.34
CA THR A 116 -4.70 0.05 2.59
C THR A 116 -3.62 0.70 3.46
N ARG A 117 -3.93 1.02 4.73
CA ARG A 117 -2.96 1.59 5.69
C ARG A 117 -1.86 0.57 6.05
N PHE A 118 -2.21 -0.68 6.30
CA PHE A 118 -1.27 -1.76 6.59
C PHE A 118 -0.37 -2.06 5.38
N VAL A 119 -0.96 -2.12 4.19
CA VAL A 119 -0.26 -2.35 2.92
C VAL A 119 0.76 -1.25 2.62
N SER A 120 0.42 -0.01 2.94
CA SER A 120 1.28 1.15 2.73
C SER A 120 2.49 1.12 3.65
N TRP A 121 2.28 0.71 4.91
CA TRP A 121 3.36 0.41 5.84
C TRP A 121 4.23 -0.75 5.33
N LEU A 122 3.63 -1.88 4.96
CA LEU A 122 4.32 -3.07 4.46
C LEU A 122 5.24 -2.77 3.28
N TYR A 123 4.74 -2.04 2.27
CA TYR A 123 5.53 -1.69 1.09
C TYR A 123 6.29 -0.36 1.19
N ARG A 124 6.23 0.30 2.35
CA ARG A 124 6.81 1.62 2.63
C ARG A 124 6.49 2.65 1.54
N ARG A 125 5.26 2.62 1.04
CA ARG A 125 4.70 3.57 0.06
C ARG A 125 3.64 4.41 0.73
N SER A 126 3.38 5.60 0.19
CA SER A 126 2.24 6.39 0.67
C SER A 126 0.93 5.67 0.32
N PRO A 127 -0.13 5.82 1.14
CA PRO A 127 -1.45 5.28 0.84
C PRO A 127 -1.98 5.68 -0.54
N SER A 128 -1.75 6.92 -0.97
CA SER A 128 -2.13 7.37 -2.31
C SER A 128 -1.39 6.63 -3.42
N ALA A 129 -0.10 6.30 -3.24
CA ALA A 129 0.66 5.53 -4.21
C ALA A 129 0.20 4.07 -4.25
N THR A 130 -0.01 3.45 -3.08
CA THR A 130 -0.58 2.10 -2.96
C THR A 130 -1.94 2.02 -3.66
N SER A 131 -2.84 2.96 -3.35
CA SER A 131 -4.17 3.05 -3.98
C SER A 131 -4.09 3.21 -5.49
N ARG A 132 -3.21 4.07 -6.01
CA ARG A 132 -3.07 4.25 -7.46
C ARG A 132 -2.64 2.96 -8.17
N HIS A 133 -1.67 2.22 -7.62
CA HIS A 133 -1.26 0.95 -8.20
C HIS A 133 -2.35 -0.11 -8.09
N PHE A 134 -3.04 -0.17 -6.95
CA PHE A 134 -4.18 -1.07 -6.74
C PHE A 134 -5.26 -0.87 -7.82
N HIS A 135 -5.72 0.36 -8.01
CA HIS A 135 -6.78 0.66 -8.98
C HIS A 135 -6.35 0.43 -10.43
N ARG A 136 -5.06 0.60 -10.75
CA ARG A 136 -4.54 0.27 -12.09
C ARG A 136 -4.65 -1.22 -12.40
N VAL A 137 -4.34 -2.07 -11.43
CA VAL A 137 -4.46 -3.53 -11.60
C VAL A 137 -5.93 -3.94 -11.58
N LEU A 138 -6.74 -3.38 -10.67
CA LEU A 138 -8.17 -3.63 -10.60
C LEU A 138 -8.87 -3.32 -11.93
N ASN A 139 -8.62 -2.14 -12.51
CA ASN A 139 -9.21 -1.77 -13.79
C ASN A 139 -8.79 -2.70 -14.93
N ALA A 140 -7.53 -3.17 -14.92
CA ALA A 140 -7.06 -4.15 -15.90
C ALA A 140 -7.75 -5.51 -15.71
N ILE A 141 -7.98 -5.94 -14.47
CA ILE A 141 -8.72 -7.18 -14.17
C ILE A 141 -10.18 -7.05 -14.56
N ILE A 142 -10.84 -5.92 -14.26
CA ILE A 142 -12.23 -5.67 -14.67
C ILE A 142 -12.36 -5.70 -16.19
N SER A 143 -11.35 -5.26 -16.94
CA SER A 143 -11.38 -5.36 -18.41
C SER A 143 -11.37 -6.80 -18.95
N LEU A 144 -11.07 -7.80 -18.10
CA LEU A 144 -11.20 -9.23 -18.43
C LEU A 144 -12.61 -9.78 -18.17
N GLU A 145 -13.52 -8.98 -17.60
CA GLU A 145 -14.85 -9.42 -17.14
C GLU A 145 -15.63 -10.13 -18.23
N GLU A 146 -15.78 -9.50 -19.39
CA GLU A 146 -16.54 -10.05 -20.52
C GLU A 146 -16.00 -11.39 -21.04
N GLN A 147 -14.72 -11.68 -20.82
CA GLN A 147 -14.06 -12.87 -21.35
C GLN A 147 -13.94 -14.00 -20.32
N TYR A 148 -13.80 -13.67 -19.04
CA TYR A 148 -13.37 -14.63 -18.01
C TYR A 148 -14.20 -14.61 -16.73
N ILE A 149 -14.99 -13.56 -16.47
CA ILE A 149 -15.81 -13.44 -15.26
C ILE A 149 -17.25 -13.73 -15.64
N LYS A 150 -17.67 -14.98 -15.47
CA LYS A 150 -19.09 -15.33 -15.49
C LYS A 150 -19.62 -15.21 -14.07
N GLN A 151 -20.59 -14.32 -13.85
CA GLN A 151 -21.36 -14.36 -12.62
C GLN A 151 -22.08 -15.72 -12.56
N PRO A 152 -22.08 -16.41 -11.42
CA PRO A 152 -22.90 -17.60 -11.25
C PRO A 152 -24.37 -17.18 -11.34
N THR A 153 -25.00 -17.49 -12.46
CA THR A 153 -26.46 -17.40 -12.60
C THR A 153 -27.06 -18.56 -11.79
N ASP A 154 -27.94 -18.22 -10.87
CA ASP A 154 -28.81 -19.10 -10.06
C ASP A 154 -28.11 -20.08 -9.10
N ARG A 155 -27.86 -19.60 -7.86
CA ARG A 155 -27.75 -20.46 -6.66
C ARG A 155 -28.78 -20.10 -5.57
N ASP A 156 -29.93 -19.59 -5.99
CA ASP A 156 -30.99 -19.23 -5.02
C ASP A 156 -32.02 -20.36 -4.83
N GLN A 157 -31.98 -21.44 -5.63
CA GLN A 157 -32.98 -22.52 -5.54
C GLN A 157 -32.50 -23.77 -4.78
N GLU A 158 -31.20 -24.02 -4.69
CA GLU A 158 -30.65 -25.27 -4.12
C GLU A 158 -30.33 -25.16 -2.62
N LEU A 159 -30.25 -23.93 -2.08
CA LEU A 159 -29.94 -23.65 -0.67
C LEU A 159 -31.17 -23.67 0.25
N GLU A 160 -32.39 -23.53 -0.28
CA GLU A 160 -33.61 -23.60 0.53
C GLU A 160 -33.92 -25.05 0.96
N ASP A 161 -33.58 -26.03 0.13
CA ASP A 161 -33.86 -27.44 0.41
C ASP A 161 -32.91 -28.04 1.45
N GLU A 162 -31.65 -27.59 1.53
CA GLU A 162 -30.65 -28.06 2.50
C GLU A 162 -30.90 -27.51 3.92
N VAL A 163 -31.32 -26.24 4.04
CA VAL A 163 -31.61 -25.59 5.34
C VAL A 163 -32.81 -26.24 6.04
N THR A 164 -33.77 -26.78 5.29
CA THR A 164 -34.93 -27.47 5.90
C THR A 164 -34.59 -28.82 6.51
N HIS A 165 -33.50 -29.47 6.09
CA HIS A 165 -33.10 -30.77 6.61
C HIS A 165 -32.30 -30.65 7.92
N ASP A 166 -31.37 -29.70 7.98
CA ASP A 166 -30.50 -29.49 9.16
C ASP A 166 -31.25 -28.93 10.37
N THR A 167 -32.32 -28.17 10.16
CA THR A 167 -33.09 -27.55 11.26
C THR A 167 -33.92 -28.59 12.06
N LEU A 168 -34.22 -29.76 11.47
CA LEU A 168 -34.99 -30.81 12.14
C LEU A 168 -34.12 -31.78 12.92
N ASP A 169 -32.87 -32.00 12.50
CA ASP A 169 -31.92 -32.92 13.16
C ASP A 169 -31.19 -32.27 14.35
N ALA A 170 -31.02 -30.94 14.36
CA ALA A 170 -30.31 -30.22 15.42
C ALA A 170 -31.03 -30.19 16.79
N SER A 171 -32.26 -30.71 16.89
CA SER A 171 -33.08 -30.61 18.10
C SER A 171 -32.92 -31.78 19.11
N GLN A 172 -32.03 -32.75 18.85
CA GLN A 172 -31.87 -33.93 19.73
C GLN A 172 -30.50 -34.09 20.42
N ASP A 173 -29.47 -33.29 20.09
CA ASP A 173 -28.10 -33.57 20.57
C ASP A 173 -27.49 -32.55 21.57
N GLU A 174 -28.22 -31.52 22.01
CA GLU A 174 -27.71 -30.58 23.04
C GLU A 174 -28.05 -31.02 24.47
N GLU A 175 -27.43 -32.10 24.97
CA GLU A 175 -27.31 -32.27 26.43
C GLU A 175 -26.18 -33.23 26.87
N LEU A 176 -24.91 -32.96 26.51
CA LEU A 176 -23.76 -33.63 27.14
C LEU A 176 -22.58 -32.69 27.43
N ASN A 177 -22.69 -32.02 28.58
CA ASN A 177 -21.66 -31.80 29.62
C ASN A 177 -20.20 -31.56 29.17
N GLY A 178 -19.82 -30.29 28.99
CA GLY A 178 -18.43 -29.81 28.95
C GLY A 178 -18.16 -28.84 30.11
N SER A 179 -17.17 -29.16 30.93
CA SER A 179 -16.80 -28.50 32.20
C SER A 179 -16.59 -26.97 32.08
N ARG A 180 -17.35 -26.21 32.88
CA ARG A 180 -17.47 -24.74 32.92
C ARG A 180 -16.25 -23.96 33.43
N ASP A 181 -15.18 -24.64 33.86
CA ASP A 181 -14.09 -24.02 34.61
C ASP A 181 -12.91 -23.52 33.73
N GLU A 182 -12.75 -24.04 32.51
CA GLU A 182 -11.68 -23.57 31.60
C GLU A 182 -12.06 -22.28 30.86
N ASP A 183 -13.36 -22.08 30.63
CA ASP A 183 -13.89 -20.94 29.89
C ASP A 183 -13.77 -19.63 30.71
N GLU A 184 -14.08 -19.69 32.01
CA GLU A 184 -14.05 -18.54 32.92
C GLU A 184 -12.63 -17.94 33.07
N ARG A 185 -11.60 -18.78 33.05
CA ARG A 185 -10.20 -18.34 33.09
C ARG A 185 -9.77 -17.70 31.76
N GLY A 186 -10.27 -18.21 30.64
CA GLY A 186 -10.09 -17.61 29.32
C GLY A 186 -10.73 -16.23 29.23
N GLU A 187 -11.94 -16.08 29.78
CA GLU A 187 -12.66 -14.81 29.83
C GLU A 187 -11.91 -13.77 30.68
N GLN A 188 -11.43 -14.16 31.86
CA GLN A 188 -10.66 -13.27 32.74
C GLN A 188 -9.37 -12.77 32.08
N ILE A 189 -8.67 -13.63 31.34
CA ILE A 189 -7.46 -13.24 30.61
C ILE A 189 -7.81 -12.25 29.49
N ARG A 190 -8.87 -12.52 28.71
CA ARG A 190 -9.31 -11.62 27.63
C ARG A 190 -9.68 -10.23 28.17
N ASN A 191 -10.45 -10.19 29.25
CA ASN A 191 -10.91 -8.93 29.84
C ASN A 191 -9.74 -8.14 30.47
N SER A 192 -8.81 -8.83 31.15
CA SER A 192 -7.60 -8.19 31.70
C SER A 192 -6.71 -7.56 30.62
N ILE A 193 -6.54 -8.24 29.48
CA ILE A 193 -5.80 -7.70 28.34
C ILE A 193 -6.52 -6.48 27.75
N ALA A 194 -7.85 -6.58 27.56
CA ALA A 194 -8.64 -5.49 27.02
C ALA A 194 -8.57 -4.24 27.92
N ASP A 195 -8.66 -4.40 29.23
CA ASP A 195 -8.55 -3.31 30.21
C ASP A 195 -7.14 -2.71 30.24
N ALA A 196 -6.09 -3.52 30.14
CA ALA A 196 -4.71 -3.01 30.07
C ALA A 196 -4.49 -2.16 28.81
N MET A 197 -4.95 -2.64 27.65
CA MET A 197 -4.87 -1.91 26.39
C MET A 197 -5.68 -0.60 26.44
N TRP A 198 -6.88 -0.64 27.04
CA TRP A 198 -7.70 0.55 27.23
C TRP A 198 -7.07 1.59 28.15
N ASN A 199 -6.48 1.15 29.27
CA ASN A 199 -5.80 2.04 30.20
C ASN A 199 -4.54 2.67 29.58
N GLU A 200 -3.77 1.92 28.78
CA GLU A 200 -2.63 2.47 28.04
C GLU A 200 -3.07 3.54 27.03
N TYR A 201 -4.18 3.31 26.32
CA TYR A 201 -4.74 4.29 25.38
C TYR A 201 -5.18 5.60 26.06
N ILE A 202 -5.78 5.51 27.25
CA ILE A 202 -6.27 6.67 28.01
C ILE A 202 -5.12 7.46 28.64
N LEU A 203 -4.08 6.77 29.15
CA LEU A 203 -2.94 7.41 29.83
C LEU A 203 -1.88 7.96 28.87
N HIS A 204 -1.81 7.43 27.65
CA HIS A 204 -0.87 7.86 26.62
C HIS A 204 -1.55 8.21 25.29
N PRO A 205 -2.44 9.22 25.23
CA PRO A 205 -3.17 9.57 24.00
C PRO A 205 -2.27 10.07 22.86
N ASN A 206 -1.00 10.40 23.15
CA ASN A 206 -0.02 10.94 22.21
C ASN A 206 1.22 10.04 21.99
N ASN A 207 1.20 8.76 22.39
CA ASN A 207 2.17 7.80 21.86
C ASN A 207 1.74 7.38 20.45
N GLU A 208 1.70 8.36 19.53
CA GLU A 208 1.96 8.06 18.14
C GLU A 208 3.31 7.34 18.10
N ILE A 209 3.30 6.13 17.54
CA ILE A 209 4.49 5.33 17.23
C ILE A 209 5.53 6.28 16.64
N ASN A 210 6.57 6.60 17.43
CA ASN A 210 7.65 7.45 16.99
C ASN A 210 8.42 6.71 15.88
N MET A 211 8.00 6.91 14.64
CA MET A 211 8.65 6.41 13.42
C MET A 211 9.82 7.30 13.03
N SER A 212 10.63 7.75 13.99
CA SER A 212 11.94 8.32 13.70
C SER A 212 12.94 7.19 13.44
N ILE A 213 12.96 6.70 12.20
CA ILE A 213 14.15 6.15 11.51
C ILE A 213 14.15 6.69 10.09
#